data_AF-A0A8T6V6W2-F1
#
_entry.id   AF-A0A8T6V6W2-F1
#
_cell.length_a   1.000
_cell.length_b   1.000
_cell.length_c   1.000
_cell.angle_alpha   90.00
_cell.angle_beta   90.00
_cell.angle_gamma   90.00
#
_symmetry.space_group_name_H-M   'P 1'
#
loop_
_entity.id
_entity.type
_entity.pdbx_description
1 polymer ?
#
loop_
_entity_poly.entity_id
_entity_poly.type
_entity_poly.pdbx_seq_one_letter_code
_entity_poly.pdbx_strand_id
1 'polypeptide(L)' 'FEIANSHGLHLSDKGTYISGIINADSEFGESQVSGLGHASCRTLDQFAPEKVGNEAKTMCLQSINPKKCTEDTYSIIFEP' A
#
# COMPACT_ATOMS: atom_id res chain seq x y z
N PHE A 1 0.63 12.98 -20.90
CA PHE A 1 1.55 12.34 -21.86
C PHE A 1 1.08 12.68 -23.26
N GLU A 2 1.99 12.74 -24.24
CA GLU A 2 1.63 13.02 -25.63
C GLU A 2 2.17 11.90 -26.52
N ILE A 3 1.34 11.43 -27.45
CA ILE A 3 1.70 10.40 -28.43
C ILE A 3 1.42 10.96 -29.81
N ALA A 4 2.44 11.02 -30.64
CA ALA A 4 2.33 11.46 -32.02
C ALA A 4 3.07 10.52 -32.98
N ASN A 5 2.58 10.37 -34.21
CA ASN A 5 3.31 9.68 -35.29
C ASN A 5 3.07 10.31 -36.68
N SER A 6 3.88 9.91 -37.65
CA SER A 6 3.83 10.43 -39.04
C SER A 6 2.61 9.98 -39.85
N HIS A 7 1.78 9.08 -39.32
CA HIS A 7 0.54 8.61 -39.94
C HIS A 7 -0.68 9.37 -39.41
N GLY A 8 -0.48 10.53 -38.77
CA GLY A 8 -1.54 11.43 -38.33
C GLY A 8 -2.08 11.15 -36.92
N LEU A 9 -1.48 10.23 -36.15
CA LEU A 9 -1.83 10.07 -34.74
C LEU A 9 -1.30 11.28 -33.96
N HIS A 10 -2.15 11.94 -33.18
CA HIS A 10 -1.78 12.96 -32.21
C HIS A 10 -2.76 12.97 -31.04
N LEU A 11 -2.34 12.43 -29.90
CA LEU A 11 -3.14 12.31 -28.68
C LEU A 11 -2.41 12.98 -27.53
N SER A 12 -3.13 13.72 -26.69
CA SER A 12 -2.62 14.30 -25.46
C SER A 12 -3.53 13.97 -24.28
N ASP A 13 -2.91 13.69 -23.14
CA ASP A 13 -3.60 13.41 -21.88
C ASP A 13 -2.95 14.16 -20.72
N LYS A 14 -3.77 14.62 -19.77
CA LYS A 14 -3.36 15.24 -18.51
C LYS A 14 -4.04 14.53 -17.36
N GLY A 15 -3.23 13.99 -16.46
CA GLY A 15 -3.71 13.33 -15.24
C GLY A 15 -2.99 13.85 -14.01
N THR A 16 -3.68 13.78 -12.88
CA THR A 16 -3.15 14.00 -11.53
C THR A 16 -2.96 12.65 -10.83
N TYR A 17 -2.02 12.62 -9.90
CA TYR A 17 -1.75 11.46 -9.06
C TYR A 17 -1.42 11.94 -7.65
N ILE A 18 -2.12 11.39 -6.67
CA ILE A 18 -1.92 11.64 -5.26
C ILE A 18 -1.58 10.29 -4.64
N SER A 19 -0.52 10.25 -3.82
CA SER A 19 -0.09 9.05 -3.10
C SER A 19 0.31 9.42 -1.69
N GLY A 20 -0.16 8.65 -0.71
CA GLY A 20 0.24 8.74 0.68
C GLY A 20 0.72 7.40 1.18
N ILE A 21 1.85 7.41 1.87
CA ILE A 21 2.47 6.22 2.46
C ILE A 21 2.80 6.55 3.91
N ILE A 22 2.43 5.67 4.84
CA ILE A 22 2.83 5.78 6.25
C ILE A 22 3.45 4.46 6.66
N ASN A 23 4.63 4.53 7.26
CA ASN A 23 5.24 3.42 7.97
C ASN A 23 5.03 3.61 9.48
N ALA A 24 4.58 2.56 10.15
CA ALA A 24 4.41 2.52 11.60
C ALA A 24 5.35 1.45 12.17
N ASP A 25 6.21 1.84 13.10
CA ASP A 25 7.17 0.94 13.75
C ASP A 25 6.78 0.73 15.22
N SER A 26 6.97 -0.48 15.72
CA SER A 26 6.74 -0.84 17.12
C SER A 26 7.94 -1.61 17.67
N GLU A 27 8.43 -1.15 18.82
CA GLU A 27 9.43 -1.85 19.64
C GLU A 27 8.79 -2.76 20.69
N PHE A 28 7.45 -2.80 20.75
CA PHE A 28 6.72 -3.65 21.68
C PHE A 28 6.69 -5.10 21.21
N GLY A 29 7.16 -6.03 22.06
CA GLY A 29 7.19 -7.47 21.78
C GLY A 29 8.59 -8.05 21.88
N GLU A 30 8.79 -9.24 21.32
CA GLU A 30 10.08 -9.94 21.31
C GLU A 30 11.03 -9.42 20.21
N SER A 31 10.48 -8.82 19.15
CA SER A 31 11.23 -8.25 18.03
C SER A 31 10.57 -6.96 17.54
N GLN A 32 11.36 -6.06 16.96
CA GLN A 32 10.82 -4.89 16.28
C GLN A 32 9.97 -5.32 15.08
N VAL A 33 8.79 -4.72 14.94
CA VAL A 33 7.87 -4.97 13.83
C VAL A 33 7.44 -3.65 13.21
N SER A 34 7.01 -3.72 11.95
CA SER A 34 6.52 -2.57 11.21
C SER A 34 5.23 -2.89 10.46
N GLY A 35 4.51 -1.84 10.08
CA GLY A 35 3.32 -1.93 9.25
C GLY A 35 3.24 -0.78 8.27
N LEU A 36 2.79 -1.06 7.06
CA LEU A 36 2.70 -0.11 5.97
C LEU A 36 1.23 0.14 5.61
N GLY A 37 0.87 1.42 5.53
CA GLY A 37 -0.38 1.85 4.94
C GLY A 37 -0.10 2.62 3.66
N HIS A 38 -0.94 2.41 2.64
CA HIS A 38 -0.79 3.07 1.34
C HIS A 38 -2.16 3.40 0.75
N ALA A 39 -2.29 4.61 0.21
CA ALA A 39 -3.40 4.94 -0.66
C ALA A 39 -2.92 5.81 -1.82
N SER A 40 -3.52 5.59 -2.99
CA SER A 40 -3.32 6.45 -4.15
C SER A 40 -4.62 6.69 -4.90
N CYS A 41 -4.75 7.85 -5.51
CA CYS A 41 -5.93 8.24 -6.27
C CYS A 41 -5.62 9.39 -7.24
N ARG A 42 -6.60 9.78 -8.05
CA ARG A 42 -6.46 10.88 -9.02
C ARG A 42 -6.97 12.22 -8.48
N THR A 43 -7.88 12.22 -7.51
CA THR A 43 -8.55 13.43 -7.02
C THR A 43 -8.48 13.51 -5.50
N LEU A 44 -8.43 14.74 -4.97
CA LEU A 44 -8.22 14.96 -3.54
C LEU A 44 -9.40 14.47 -2.68
N ASP A 45 -10.63 14.56 -3.19
CA ASP A 45 -11.84 14.08 -2.52
C ASP A 45 -11.88 12.55 -2.36
N GLN A 46 -11.13 11.81 -3.18
CA GLN A 46 -10.97 10.36 -3.04
C GLN A 46 -9.76 9.96 -2.17
N PHE A 47 -8.94 10.93 -1.75
CA PHE A 47 -7.80 10.65 -0.89
C PHE A 47 -8.23 10.61 0.57
N ALA A 48 -8.06 9.46 1.23
CA ALA A 48 -8.39 9.26 2.64
C ALA A 48 -7.10 9.11 3.49
N PRO A 49 -6.51 10.20 4.00
CA PRO A 49 -5.25 10.14 4.75
C PRO A 49 -5.35 9.32 6.05
N GLU A 50 -6.50 9.35 6.73
CA GLU A 50 -6.73 8.58 7.96
C GLU A 50 -6.70 7.07 7.70
N LYS A 51 -7.14 6.64 6.52
CA LYS A 51 -7.11 5.23 6.13
C LYS A 51 -5.66 4.72 6.06
N VAL A 52 -4.76 5.49 5.44
CA VAL A 52 -3.33 5.17 5.34
C VAL A 52 -2.71 4.96 6.73
N GLY A 53 -3.00 5.86 7.68
CA GLY A 53 -2.48 5.72 9.04
C GLY A 53 -3.07 4.52 9.80
N ASN A 54 -4.36 4.27 9.64
CA ASN A 54 -5.03 3.17 10.31
C ASN A 54 -4.59 1.80 9.78
N GLU A 55 -4.34 1.67 8.47
CA GLU A 55 -3.79 0.45 7.87
C GLU A 55 -2.37 0.19 8.36
N ALA A 56 -1.49 1.20 8.32
CA ALA A 56 -0.11 1.08 8.83
C ALA A 56 -0.09 0.60 10.30
N LYS A 57 -0.91 1.24 11.14
CA LYS A 57 -1.08 0.87 12.55
C LYS A 57 -1.60 -0.55 12.71
N THR A 58 -2.66 -0.92 12.00
CA THR A 58 -3.29 -2.25 12.11
C THR A 58 -2.31 -3.35 11.72
N MET A 59 -1.63 -3.19 10.58
CA MET A 59 -0.61 -4.14 10.11
C MET A 59 0.53 -4.28 11.12
N CYS A 60 1.02 -3.16 11.67
CA CYS A 60 2.09 -3.15 12.66
C CYS A 60 1.68 -3.93 13.92
N LEU A 61 0.49 -3.64 14.47
CA LEU A 61 -0.02 -4.31 15.67
C LEU A 61 -0.28 -5.80 15.46
N GLN A 62 -0.78 -6.20 14.28
CA GLN A 62 -1.02 -7.61 13.95
C GLN A 62 0.27 -8.41 13.74
N SER A 63 1.38 -7.72 13.49
CA SER A 63 2.69 -8.35 13.27
C SER A 63 3.43 -8.63 14.59
N ILE A 64 2.95 -8.14 15.72
CA ILE A 64 3.61 -8.31 17.03
C ILE A 64 3.67 -9.79 17.42
N ASN A 65 4.86 -10.23 17.86
CA ASN A 65 5.15 -11.60 18.32
C ASN A 65 4.76 -12.69 17.31
N PRO A 66 5.34 -12.66 16.09
CA PRO A 66 5.05 -13.67 15.08
C PRO A 66 5.53 -15.05 15.55
N LYS A 67 4.83 -16.10 15.12
CA LYS A 67 5.19 -17.49 15.45
C LYS A 67 5.53 -18.27 14.20
N LYS A 68 6.56 -19.11 14.30
CA LYS A 68 6.91 -20.06 13.24
C LYS A 68 5.77 -21.07 13.08
N CYS A 69 5.33 -21.31 11.85
CA CYS A 69 4.44 -22.41 11.53
C CYS A 69 5.16 -23.77 11.68
N THR A 70 4.40 -24.84 11.90
CA THR A 70 4.92 -26.20 11.77
C THR A 70 5.17 -26.51 10.29
N GLU A 71 6.14 -27.37 10.02
CA GLU A 71 6.45 -27.79 8.65
C GLU A 71 5.37 -28.77 8.17
N ASP A 72 4.51 -28.32 7.24
CA ASP A 72 3.41 -29.09 6.69
C ASP A 72 2.91 -28.47 5.36
N THR A 73 1.89 -29.08 4.74
CA THR A 73 1.21 -28.57 3.56
C THR A 73 0.01 -27.70 3.94
N TYR A 74 -0.02 -26.46 3.45
CA TYR A 74 -1.09 -25.50 3.73
C TYR A 74 -1.74 -24.99 2.45
N SER A 75 -3.02 -24.61 2.56
CA SER A 75 -3.65 -23.75 1.56
C SER A 75 -3.27 -22.29 1.85
N ILE A 76 -2.88 -21.55 0.82
CA ILE A 76 -2.49 -20.14 0.93
C ILE A 76 -3.65 -19.27 0.46
N ILE A 77 -4.00 -18.27 1.27
CA ILE A 77 -4.93 -17.20 0.89
C ILE A 77 -4.09 -15.97 0.59
N PHE A 78 -4.23 -15.43 -0.62
CA PHE A 78 -3.61 -14.16 -1.00
C PHE A 78 -4.60 -13.03 -0.72
N GLU A 79 -4.18 -12.05 0.08
CA GLU A 79 -4.95 -10.81 0.23
C GLU A 79 -4.80 -9.92 -1.02
N PRO A 80 -5.83 -9.14 -1.39
CA PRO A 80 -5.87 -8.33 -2.61
C PRO A 80 -4.83 -7.20 -2.67
#